data_AF-A0A0F3L1N2-F1
#
_entry.id   AF-A0A0F3L1N2-F1
#
_cell.length_a   1.000
_cell.length_b   1.000
_cell.length_c   1.000
_cell.angle_alpha   90.00
_cell.angle_beta   90.00
_cell.angle_gamma   90.00
#
_symmetry.space_group_name_H-M   'P 1'
#
loop_
_entity.id
_entity.type
_entity.pdbx_description
1 polymer ?
#
loop_
_entity_poly.entity_id
_entity_poly.type
_entity_poly.pdbx_seq_one_letter_code
_entity_poly.pdbx_strand_id
1 'polypeptide(L)'
;MQNRFATTFAAILAVAPAACSSSSGGGGDTASSGDMPSVHLEQTIYMESSGKPQEETAYHKMLADCAAAGTPTTPVAAGDVQRIGRKKLTETIEANRSSRRVDAWKLEAAAPCQFKLVHEGSQDIQTADGKAYHVDLATNEGDVQASGQPAPREAVDDGDLDAQAKAAKWTRGGKGNVQGAACETWVAPTGDQYCVWTGGTKWGFSQAGINALDGDGLTSDSAIVLQATPPAAGFGWNVKTDQFTVGKAADASTFAVPPNARIASN
;
A
#
# COMPACT_ATOMS: atom_id res chain seq x y z
N MET A 1 20.70 -1.09 68.32
CA MET A 1 20.52 0.18 69.06
C MET A 1 19.39 0.94 68.36
N GLN A 2 18.13 0.64 68.66
CA GLN A 2 17.34 1.21 69.77
C GLN A 2 17.43 2.75 69.82
N ASN A 3 16.39 3.43 69.34
CA ASN A 3 15.66 4.37 70.18
C ASN A 3 14.21 4.53 69.70
N ARG A 4 13.29 4.33 70.64
CA ARG A 4 11.85 4.58 70.57
C ARG A 4 11.54 5.79 71.44
N PHE A 5 10.73 6.72 70.96
CA PHE A 5 9.78 7.57 71.71
C PHE A 5 8.73 8.04 70.67
N ALA A 6 7.51 7.51 70.62
CA ALA A 6 6.34 7.84 71.43
C ALA A 6 5.97 9.34 71.40
N THR A 7 4.84 9.70 70.78
CA THR A 7 3.64 10.26 71.46
C THR A 7 2.62 10.75 70.42
N THR A 8 1.39 10.29 70.63
CA THR A 8 0.13 10.60 69.94
C THR A 8 -0.32 12.05 70.15
N PHE A 9 -0.80 12.72 69.09
CA PHE A 9 -1.83 13.75 69.20
C PHE A 9 -2.84 13.58 68.06
N ALA A 10 -4.08 13.31 68.43
CA ALA A 10 -5.24 13.34 67.56
C ALA A 10 -5.78 14.77 67.52
N ALA A 11 -6.03 15.30 66.33
CA ALA A 11 -6.89 16.45 66.10
C ALA A 11 -7.79 16.13 64.91
N ILE A 12 -9.04 15.84 65.23
CA ILE A 12 -10.14 15.66 64.28
C ILE A 12 -10.59 17.05 63.85
N LEU A 13 -10.38 17.39 62.58
CA LEU A 13 -11.03 18.52 61.93
C LEU A 13 -11.88 17.99 60.78
N ALA A 14 -13.18 17.96 61.02
CA ALA A 14 -14.20 17.66 60.03
C ALA A 14 -14.28 18.81 59.03
N VAL A 15 -13.76 18.58 57.82
CA VAL A 15 -14.03 19.43 56.66
C VAL A 15 -15.14 18.75 55.87
N ALA A 16 -16.29 19.41 55.78
CA ALA A 16 -17.39 19.00 54.91
C ALA A 16 -17.01 19.28 53.44
N PRO A 17 -16.99 18.27 52.54
CA PRO A 17 -16.97 18.55 51.11
C PRO A 17 -18.41 18.75 50.63
N ALA A 18 -18.67 19.97 50.17
CA ALA A 18 -19.79 20.29 49.30
C ALA A 18 -19.78 19.35 48.08
N ALA A 19 -20.92 18.72 47.83
CA ALA A 19 -21.19 18.04 46.58
C ALA A 19 -21.24 19.07 45.44
N CYS A 20 -20.25 19.00 44.54
CA CYS A 20 -20.37 19.48 43.17
C CYS A 20 -19.83 18.38 42.27
N SER A 21 -20.75 17.82 41.48
CA SER A 21 -20.50 16.86 40.42
C SER A 21 -19.55 17.40 39.37
N SER A 22 -18.47 16.67 39.09
CA SER A 22 -17.80 16.70 37.78
C SER A 22 -17.19 15.33 37.51
N SER A 23 -18.08 14.37 37.22
CA SER A 23 -17.73 13.18 36.47
C SER A 23 -17.36 13.60 35.04
N SER A 24 -16.11 13.94 34.82
CA SER A 24 -15.49 13.90 33.49
C SER A 24 -14.31 12.95 33.57
N GLY A 25 -14.62 11.66 33.70
CA GLY A 25 -13.70 10.62 33.27
C GLY A 25 -13.51 10.82 31.77
N GLY A 26 -12.43 11.51 31.41
CA GLY A 26 -11.91 11.52 30.05
C GLY A 26 -11.42 10.12 29.75
N GLY A 27 -12.34 9.26 29.32
CA GLY A 27 -11.97 8.07 28.57
C GLY A 27 -11.24 8.56 27.34
N GLY A 28 -9.93 8.35 27.32
CA GLY A 28 -9.20 8.35 26.07
C GLY A 28 -9.80 7.21 25.26
N ASP A 29 -10.68 7.57 24.31
CA ASP A 29 -11.08 6.69 23.23
C ASP A 29 -9.81 6.34 22.46
N THR A 30 -9.17 5.28 22.93
CA THR A 30 -8.17 4.56 22.17
C THR A 30 -8.99 3.94 21.06
N ALA A 31 -9.01 4.59 19.89
CA ALA A 31 -9.80 4.16 18.76
C ALA A 31 -9.56 2.66 18.54
N SER A 32 -10.60 1.86 18.73
CA SER A 32 -10.56 0.43 18.50
C SER A 32 -10.30 0.22 17.01
N SER A 33 -9.44 -0.72 16.65
CA SER A 33 -9.19 -1.08 15.25
C SER A 33 -10.45 -1.47 14.47
N GLY A 34 -11.55 -1.78 15.17
CA GLY A 34 -12.86 -2.04 14.57
C GLY A 34 -13.49 -0.84 13.84
N ASP A 35 -12.98 0.38 14.07
CA ASP A 35 -13.51 1.61 13.47
C ASP A 35 -12.75 2.05 12.20
N MET A 36 -11.88 1.19 11.65
CA MET A 36 -11.20 1.49 10.38
C MET A 36 -12.20 1.53 9.22
N PRO A 37 -12.32 2.66 8.49
CA PRO A 37 -13.13 2.73 7.31
C PRO A 37 -12.53 1.85 6.22
N SER A 38 -13.39 1.29 5.37
CA SER A 38 -12.95 0.66 4.13
C SER A 38 -12.10 1.63 3.30
N VAL A 39 -10.93 1.19 2.87
CA VAL A 39 -10.04 1.87 1.95
C VAL A 39 -10.01 1.07 0.67
N HIS A 40 -10.20 1.73 -0.46
CA HIS A 40 -10.11 1.11 -1.77
C HIS A 40 -9.20 1.93 -2.68
N LEU A 41 -8.31 1.23 -3.39
CA LEU A 41 -7.24 1.79 -4.18
C LEU A 41 -7.16 1.06 -5.53
N GLU A 42 -7.10 1.82 -6.62
CA GLU A 42 -6.75 1.33 -7.95
C GLU A 42 -5.59 2.13 -8.51
N GLN A 43 -4.55 1.46 -9.01
CA GLN A 43 -3.36 2.11 -9.55
C GLN A 43 -2.87 1.49 -10.85
N THR A 44 -2.23 2.32 -11.67
CA THR A 44 -1.34 1.92 -12.75
C THR A 44 0.10 2.13 -12.34
N ILE A 45 0.94 1.11 -12.50
CA ILE A 45 2.33 1.13 -12.09
C ILE A 45 3.20 0.68 -13.26
N TYR A 46 4.30 1.38 -13.53
CA TYR A 46 5.26 1.00 -14.58
C TYR A 46 6.62 1.63 -14.32
N MET A 47 7.67 1.02 -14.85
CA MET A 47 8.98 1.66 -14.85
C MET A 47 9.03 2.74 -15.94
N GLU A 48 9.51 3.91 -15.55
CA GLU A 48 9.73 5.04 -16.42
C GLU A 48 11.23 5.30 -16.53
N SER A 49 11.68 5.64 -17.73
CA SER A 49 13.03 6.12 -18.00
C SER A 49 12.93 7.39 -18.82
N SER A 50 13.50 8.48 -18.29
CA SER A 50 13.54 9.78 -18.96
C SER A 50 12.16 10.27 -19.45
N GLY A 51 11.14 10.18 -18.59
CA GLY A 51 9.79 10.65 -18.90
C GLY A 51 8.96 9.71 -19.78
N LYS A 52 9.43 8.47 -20.06
CA LYS A 52 8.74 7.53 -20.93
C LYS A 52 8.62 6.13 -20.31
N PRO A 53 7.49 5.42 -20.52
CA PRO A 53 7.37 4.02 -20.11
C PRO A 53 8.46 3.18 -20.77
N GLN A 54 9.32 2.57 -19.96
CA GLN A 54 10.57 1.99 -20.44
C GLN A 54 10.33 0.80 -21.38
N GLU A 55 9.51 -0.17 -20.97
CA GLU A 55 9.29 -1.39 -21.77
C GLU A 55 8.51 -1.12 -23.06
N GLU A 56 7.50 -0.24 -23.03
CA GLU A 56 6.78 0.18 -24.23
C GLU A 56 7.73 0.89 -25.23
N THR A 57 8.61 1.76 -24.72
CA THR A 57 9.62 2.44 -25.55
C THR A 57 10.59 1.44 -26.16
N ALA A 58 11.05 0.46 -25.38
CA ALA A 58 11.92 -0.61 -25.86
C ALA A 58 11.23 -1.46 -26.94
N TYR A 59 9.96 -1.81 -26.75
CA TYR A 59 9.14 -2.51 -27.74
C TYR A 59 9.07 -1.78 -29.07
N HIS A 60 8.77 -0.47 -29.06
CA HIS A 60 8.73 0.32 -30.28
C HIS A 60 10.07 0.36 -31.01
N LYS A 61 11.17 0.43 -30.26
CA LYS A 61 12.50 0.33 -30.85
C LYS A 61 12.73 -1.04 -31.51
N MET A 62 12.39 -2.13 -30.84
CA MET A 62 12.53 -3.47 -31.41
C MET A 62 11.69 -3.67 -32.69
N LEU A 63 10.47 -3.15 -32.73
CA LEU A 63 9.64 -3.15 -33.93
C LEU A 63 10.31 -2.41 -35.10
N ALA A 64 10.87 -1.23 -34.83
CA ALA A 64 11.55 -0.43 -35.85
C ALA A 64 12.80 -1.16 -36.39
N ASP A 65 13.58 -1.78 -35.50
CA ASP A 65 14.77 -2.54 -35.87
C ASP A 65 14.39 -3.77 -36.74
N CYS A 66 13.31 -4.49 -36.39
CA CYS A 66 12.78 -5.60 -37.20
C CYS A 66 12.33 -5.17 -38.60
N ALA A 67 11.65 -4.03 -38.70
CA ALA A 67 11.22 -3.46 -39.97
C ALA A 67 12.42 -3.05 -40.84
N ALA A 68 13.44 -2.41 -40.25
CA ALA A 68 14.67 -2.01 -40.94
C ALA A 68 15.45 -3.22 -41.46
N ALA A 69 15.42 -4.35 -40.75
CA ALA A 69 16.04 -5.60 -41.15
C ALA A 69 15.23 -6.40 -42.18
N GLY A 70 14.03 -5.95 -42.57
CA GLY A 70 13.14 -6.69 -43.48
C GLY A 70 12.68 -8.04 -42.92
N THR A 71 12.74 -8.22 -41.59
CA THR A 71 12.41 -9.49 -40.94
C THR A 71 10.89 -9.61 -40.78
N PRO A 72 10.27 -10.75 -41.14
CA PRO A 72 8.86 -11.00 -40.86
C PRO A 72 8.55 -10.78 -39.38
N THR A 73 7.66 -9.83 -39.10
CA THR A 73 7.37 -9.37 -37.74
C THR A 73 5.95 -9.72 -37.35
N THR A 74 5.79 -10.34 -36.18
CA THR A 74 4.49 -10.48 -35.51
C THR A 74 4.47 -9.49 -34.35
N PRO A 75 3.74 -8.36 -34.48
CA PRO A 75 3.65 -7.37 -33.42
C PRO A 75 2.62 -7.77 -32.35
N VAL A 76 2.75 -7.18 -31.16
CA VAL A 76 1.65 -7.10 -30.20
C VAL A 76 0.48 -6.35 -30.84
N ALA A 77 -0.75 -6.78 -30.55
CA ALA A 77 -1.95 -6.12 -31.03
C ALA A 77 -1.95 -4.63 -30.65
N ALA A 78 -2.34 -3.75 -31.57
CA ALA A 78 -2.22 -2.30 -31.40
C ALA A 78 -2.93 -1.77 -30.14
N GLY A 79 -4.08 -2.36 -29.77
CA GLY A 79 -4.83 -1.96 -28.56
C GLY A 79 -4.16 -2.35 -27.23
N ASP A 80 -3.21 -3.26 -27.27
CA ASP A 80 -2.53 -3.81 -26.09
C ASP A 80 -1.13 -3.21 -25.87
N VAL A 81 -0.58 -2.47 -26.84
CA VAL A 81 0.77 -1.87 -26.73
C VAL A 81 0.91 -1.00 -25.49
N GLN A 82 -0.10 -0.19 -25.19
CA GLN A 82 -0.14 0.68 -24.01
C GLN A 82 -0.20 -0.07 -22.67
N ARG A 83 -0.28 -1.41 -22.66
CA ARG A 83 -0.23 -2.24 -21.45
C ARG A 83 1.17 -2.77 -21.17
N ILE A 84 2.05 -2.79 -22.17
CA ILE A 84 3.40 -3.34 -22.04
C ILE A 84 4.13 -2.72 -20.83
N GLY A 85 4.67 -3.57 -19.97
CA GLY A 85 5.44 -3.21 -18.78
C GLY A 85 4.64 -2.54 -17.68
N ARG A 86 3.31 -2.62 -17.72
CA ARG A 86 2.44 -2.05 -16.68
C ARG A 86 1.91 -3.13 -15.75
N LYS A 87 1.63 -2.69 -14.54
CA LYS A 87 0.85 -3.41 -13.53
C LYS A 87 -0.42 -2.60 -13.22
N LYS A 88 -1.50 -3.30 -12.93
CA LYS A 88 -2.73 -2.77 -12.34
C LYS A 88 -2.86 -3.36 -10.95
N LEU A 89 -2.85 -2.50 -9.95
CA LEU A 89 -3.14 -2.85 -8.57
C LEU A 89 -4.60 -2.50 -8.29
N THR A 90 -5.36 -3.44 -7.73
CA THR A 90 -6.64 -3.19 -7.10
C THR A 90 -6.57 -3.72 -5.68
N GLU A 91 -6.73 -2.84 -4.70
CA GLU A 91 -6.64 -3.19 -3.30
C GLU A 91 -7.86 -2.69 -2.54
N THR A 92 -8.34 -3.48 -1.60
CA THR A 92 -9.38 -3.08 -0.66
C THR A 92 -9.03 -3.58 0.72
N ILE A 93 -9.05 -2.68 1.70
CA ILE A 93 -8.63 -2.93 3.08
C ILE A 93 -9.76 -2.50 4.00
N GLU A 94 -10.18 -3.39 4.88
CA GLU A 94 -11.06 -3.14 6.01
C GLU A 94 -10.35 -3.52 7.31
N ALA A 95 -10.97 -3.22 8.46
CA ALA A 95 -10.41 -3.47 9.79
C ALA A 95 -9.87 -4.89 10.01
N ASN A 96 -10.51 -5.90 9.43
CA ASN A 96 -10.23 -7.31 9.69
C ASN A 96 -10.16 -8.17 8.42
N ARG A 97 -10.04 -7.56 7.24
CA ARG A 97 -9.88 -8.28 5.98
C ARG A 97 -9.30 -7.37 4.92
N SER A 98 -8.60 -7.98 3.97
CA SER A 98 -8.03 -7.28 2.83
C SER A 98 -8.12 -8.16 1.58
N SER A 99 -8.11 -7.51 0.43
CA SER A 99 -7.82 -8.17 -0.84
C SER A 99 -6.91 -7.28 -1.64
N ARG A 100 -5.88 -7.88 -2.22
CA ARG A 100 -4.94 -7.26 -3.14
C ARG A 100 -4.92 -8.07 -4.41
N ARG A 101 -5.23 -7.45 -5.54
CA ARG A 101 -5.13 -8.03 -6.88
C ARG A 101 -4.11 -7.26 -7.68
N VAL A 102 -3.19 -7.98 -8.31
CA VAL A 102 -2.20 -7.40 -9.21
C VAL A 102 -2.31 -8.10 -10.56
N ASP A 103 -2.56 -7.33 -11.63
CA ASP A 103 -2.48 -7.78 -13.01
C ASP A 103 -1.26 -7.12 -13.67
N ALA A 104 -0.42 -7.88 -14.38
CA ALA A 104 0.78 -7.39 -15.05
C ALA A 104 0.82 -7.84 -16.51
N TRP A 105 1.34 -6.99 -17.40
CA TRP A 105 1.49 -7.31 -18.82
C TRP A 105 2.95 -7.24 -19.25
N LYS A 106 3.55 -8.40 -19.48
CA LYS A 106 4.95 -8.56 -19.85
C LYS A 106 5.09 -8.82 -21.34
N LEU A 107 6.10 -8.20 -21.94
CA LEU A 107 6.45 -8.50 -23.32
C LEU A 107 7.33 -9.77 -23.37
N GLU A 108 6.91 -10.74 -24.17
CA GLU A 108 7.72 -11.91 -24.51
C GLU A 108 8.07 -11.91 -26.00
N ALA A 109 9.23 -12.48 -26.32
CA ALA A 109 9.65 -12.76 -27.69
C ALA A 109 9.88 -14.27 -27.85
N ALA A 110 8.96 -14.97 -28.53
CA ALA A 110 9.08 -16.41 -28.76
C ALA A 110 10.17 -16.76 -29.79
N ALA A 111 10.49 -15.78 -30.67
CA ALA A 111 11.57 -15.79 -31.63
C ALA A 111 11.91 -14.33 -32.00
N PRO A 112 13.03 -14.06 -32.70
CA PRO A 112 13.33 -12.71 -33.18
C PRO A 112 12.15 -12.13 -33.97
N CYS A 113 11.74 -10.90 -33.63
CA CYS A 113 10.62 -10.20 -34.25
C CYS A 113 9.24 -10.88 -34.10
N GLN A 114 9.09 -11.84 -33.20
CA GLN A 114 7.83 -12.51 -32.90
C GLN A 114 7.41 -12.18 -31.45
N PHE A 115 6.66 -11.10 -31.29
CA PHE A 115 6.30 -10.53 -29.99
C PHE A 115 4.92 -10.98 -29.53
N LYS A 116 4.80 -11.23 -28.23
CA LYS A 116 3.55 -11.54 -27.56
C LYS A 116 3.45 -10.76 -26.25
N LEU A 117 2.26 -10.28 -25.94
CA LEU A 117 1.96 -9.78 -24.60
C LEU A 117 1.43 -10.94 -23.75
N VAL A 118 2.07 -11.17 -22.61
CA VAL A 118 1.64 -12.16 -21.62
C VAL A 118 1.06 -11.42 -20.43
N HIS A 119 -0.13 -11.86 -20.02
CA HIS A 119 -0.81 -11.38 -18.83
C HIS A 119 -0.55 -12.36 -17.70
N GLU A 120 -0.05 -11.83 -16.59
CA GLU A 120 0.08 -12.53 -15.32
C GLU A 120 -0.83 -11.83 -14.31
N GLY A 121 -1.44 -12.58 -13.41
CA GLY A 121 -2.24 -11.99 -12.35
C GLY A 121 -2.19 -12.81 -11.07
N SER A 122 -2.21 -12.13 -9.94
CA SER A 122 -2.35 -12.74 -8.63
C SER A 122 -3.42 -12.04 -7.81
N GLN A 123 -4.02 -12.78 -6.87
CA GLN A 123 -4.90 -12.23 -5.86
C GLN A 123 -4.57 -12.81 -4.49
N ASP A 124 -4.26 -11.91 -3.55
CA ASP A 124 -4.10 -12.20 -2.14
C ASP A 124 -5.35 -11.76 -1.38
N ILE A 125 -5.89 -12.63 -0.53
CA ILE A 125 -7.07 -12.33 0.29
C ILE A 125 -6.78 -12.73 1.73
N GLN A 126 -6.92 -11.78 2.65
CA GLN A 126 -6.97 -12.05 4.08
C GLN A 126 -8.41 -11.91 4.56
N THR A 127 -8.96 -12.97 5.16
CA THR A 127 -10.34 -12.98 5.64
C THR A 127 -10.44 -12.75 7.14
N ALA A 128 -11.62 -12.29 7.57
CA ALA A 128 -11.92 -12.07 8.99
C ALA A 128 -11.91 -13.36 9.83
N ASP A 129 -12.09 -14.54 9.24
CA ASP A 129 -11.95 -15.83 9.94
C ASP A 129 -10.49 -16.29 10.10
N GLY A 130 -9.52 -15.48 9.65
CA GLY A 130 -8.10 -15.73 9.85
C GLY A 130 -7.50 -16.71 8.86
N LYS A 131 -7.98 -16.67 7.62
CA LYS A 131 -7.39 -17.38 6.48
C LYS A 131 -6.70 -16.37 5.57
N ALA A 132 -5.60 -16.82 4.99
CA ALA A 132 -4.94 -16.13 3.89
C ALA A 132 -5.01 -17.03 2.66
N TYR A 133 -5.48 -16.47 1.55
CA TYR A 133 -5.51 -17.11 0.24
C TYR A 133 -4.53 -16.40 -0.68
N HIS A 134 -3.79 -17.19 -1.45
CA HIS A 134 -3.02 -16.71 -2.60
C HIS A 134 -3.53 -17.44 -3.85
N VAL A 135 -3.86 -16.71 -4.91
CA VAL A 135 -4.40 -17.29 -6.14
C VAL A 135 -3.66 -16.74 -7.35
N ASP A 136 -3.08 -17.61 -8.16
CA ASP A 136 -2.62 -17.30 -9.51
C ASP A 136 -3.85 -17.24 -10.44
N LEU A 137 -4.10 -16.05 -11.00
CA LEU A 137 -5.25 -15.76 -11.85
C LEU A 137 -5.09 -16.27 -13.29
N ALA A 138 -3.88 -16.57 -13.73
CA ALA A 138 -3.62 -17.15 -15.04
C ALA A 138 -3.92 -18.66 -15.04
N THR A 139 -3.54 -19.37 -13.97
CA THR A 139 -3.74 -20.83 -13.83
C THR A 139 -5.00 -21.22 -13.05
N ASN A 140 -5.59 -20.26 -12.33
CA ASN A 140 -6.65 -20.51 -11.33
C ASN A 140 -6.23 -21.55 -10.29
N GLU A 141 -4.95 -21.59 -9.95
CA GLU A 141 -4.41 -22.40 -8.86
C GLU A 141 -4.09 -21.49 -7.68
N GLY A 142 -4.28 -22.00 -6.47
CA GLY A 142 -4.00 -21.22 -5.29
C GLY A 142 -3.88 -22.09 -4.06
N ASP A 143 -3.54 -21.44 -2.96
CA ASP A 143 -3.42 -22.07 -1.67
C ASP A 143 -4.13 -21.28 -0.57
N VAL A 144 -4.44 -21.97 0.52
CA VAL A 144 -4.98 -21.39 1.74
C VAL A 144 -4.15 -21.84 2.92
N GLN A 145 -3.86 -20.90 3.80
CA GLN A 145 -3.22 -21.15 5.07
C GLN A 145 -3.97 -20.47 6.21
N ALA A 146 -3.86 -21.06 7.40
CA ALA A 146 -4.29 -20.40 8.62
C ALA A 146 -3.30 -19.28 8.96
N SER A 147 -3.76 -18.04 8.94
CA SER A 147 -2.97 -16.86 9.33
C SER A 147 -3.31 -16.35 10.73
N GLY A 148 -4.35 -16.91 11.35
CA GLY A 148 -4.91 -16.40 12.59
C GLY A 148 -5.77 -15.15 12.35
N GLN A 149 -6.51 -14.75 13.37
CA GLN A 149 -7.36 -13.57 13.28
C GLN A 149 -6.51 -12.33 12.96
N PRO A 150 -6.89 -11.50 11.97
CA PRO A 150 -6.13 -10.31 11.62
C PRO A 150 -5.98 -9.40 12.83
N ALA A 151 -4.74 -9.02 13.13
CA ALA A 151 -4.46 -8.15 14.24
C ALA A 151 -5.08 -6.75 13.99
N PRO A 152 -5.65 -6.12 15.03
CA PRO A 152 -5.92 -4.70 15.05
C PRO A 152 -4.80 -3.86 14.41
N ARG A 153 -5.13 -3.01 13.43
CA ARG A 153 -4.18 -1.99 12.99
C ARG A 153 -4.11 -0.89 14.05
N GLU A 154 -2.92 -0.72 14.63
CA GLU A 154 -2.65 0.29 15.65
C GLU A 154 -2.17 1.60 15.03
N ALA A 155 -2.32 2.71 15.76
CA ALA A 155 -1.78 3.98 15.32
C ALA A 155 -0.25 3.88 15.19
N VAL A 156 0.28 4.38 14.07
CA VAL A 156 1.73 4.45 13.85
C VAL A 156 2.28 5.79 14.29
N ASP A 157 3.43 5.75 14.98
CA ASP A 157 4.30 6.90 15.18
C ASP A 157 5.45 6.81 14.19
N ASP A 158 5.52 7.80 13.29
CA ASP A 158 6.55 7.84 12.25
C ASP A 158 7.91 8.31 12.77
N GLY A 159 8.09 8.63 14.06
CA GLY A 159 9.33 9.20 14.61
C GLY A 159 10.61 8.46 14.22
N ASP A 160 10.62 7.13 14.31
CA ASP A 160 11.76 6.30 13.92
C ASP A 160 11.96 6.26 12.39
N LEU A 161 10.87 6.22 11.62
CA LEU A 161 10.92 6.25 10.16
C LEU A 161 11.37 7.61 9.63
N ASP A 162 10.97 8.70 10.27
CA ASP A 162 11.41 10.07 9.98
C ASP A 162 12.91 10.25 10.28
N ALA A 163 13.39 9.69 11.40
CA ALA A 163 14.81 9.68 11.73
C ALA A 163 15.62 8.89 10.69
N GLN A 164 15.12 7.73 10.28
CA GLN A 164 15.72 6.91 9.21
C GLN A 164 15.70 7.62 7.86
N ALA A 165 14.57 8.20 7.47
CA ALA A 165 14.41 8.98 6.24
C ALA A 165 15.44 10.11 6.19
N LYS A 166 15.59 10.87 7.28
CA LYS A 166 16.60 11.92 7.40
C LYS A 166 18.02 11.38 7.29
N ALA A 167 18.35 10.27 7.96
CA ALA A 167 19.67 9.64 7.87
C ALA A 167 19.98 9.16 6.44
N ALA A 168 18.95 8.67 5.73
CA ALA A 168 19.00 8.29 4.33
C ALA A 168 18.88 9.48 3.36
N LYS A 169 18.87 10.74 3.84
CA LYS A 169 18.78 11.97 3.04
C LYS A 169 17.48 12.15 2.25
N TRP A 170 16.40 11.52 2.68
CA TRP A 170 15.07 11.85 2.21
C TRP A 170 14.65 13.22 2.75
N THR A 171 13.87 13.95 1.97
CA THR A 171 13.36 15.26 2.36
C THR A 171 11.85 15.31 2.17
N ARG A 172 11.15 16.04 3.06
CA ARG A 172 9.73 16.33 2.88
C ARG A 172 9.57 17.44 1.84
N GLY A 173 8.80 17.17 0.80
CA GLY A 173 8.41 18.10 -0.27
C GLY A 173 7.16 18.92 0.07
N GLY A 174 6.54 18.69 1.23
CA GLY A 174 5.34 19.39 1.68
C GLY A 174 4.06 18.58 1.46
N LYS A 175 2.90 19.24 1.51
CA LYS A 175 1.59 18.58 1.38
C LYS A 175 1.14 18.51 -0.07
N GLY A 176 0.50 17.40 -0.44
CA GLY A 176 -0.10 17.18 -1.76
C GLY A 176 -1.54 16.67 -1.67
N ASN A 177 -2.15 16.50 -2.83
CA ASN A 177 -3.47 15.88 -2.98
C ASN A 177 -3.50 15.01 -4.24
N VAL A 178 -3.96 13.76 -4.11
CA VAL A 178 -4.15 12.83 -5.23
C VAL A 178 -5.52 12.19 -5.08
N GLN A 179 -6.33 12.26 -6.15
CA GLN A 179 -7.71 11.76 -6.15
C GLN A 179 -8.56 12.24 -4.96
N GLY A 180 -8.35 13.49 -4.52
CA GLY A 180 -9.07 14.07 -3.39
C GLY A 180 -8.50 13.72 -2.01
N ALA A 181 -7.57 12.77 -1.90
CA ALA A 181 -6.92 12.44 -0.64
C ALA A 181 -5.65 13.25 -0.39
N ALA A 182 -5.48 13.72 0.83
CA ALA A 182 -4.28 14.43 1.27
C ALA A 182 -3.10 13.46 1.40
N CYS A 183 -1.91 13.93 1.02
CA CYS A 183 -0.67 13.19 1.17
C CYS A 183 0.48 14.09 1.63
N GLU A 184 1.53 13.47 2.14
CA GLU A 184 2.83 14.09 2.33
C GLU A 184 3.72 13.72 1.15
N THR A 185 4.28 14.73 0.52
CA THR A 185 5.27 14.56 -0.53
C THR A 185 6.63 14.32 0.11
N TRP A 186 7.33 13.31 -0.39
CA TRP A 186 8.69 12.96 -0.04
C TRP A 186 9.55 12.95 -1.28
N VAL A 187 10.80 13.37 -1.15
CA VAL A 187 11.80 13.34 -2.21
C VAL A 187 12.95 12.45 -1.76
N ALA A 188 13.17 11.37 -2.50
CA ALA A 188 14.27 10.45 -2.31
C ALA A 188 15.61 11.10 -2.72
N PRO A 189 16.76 10.61 -2.23
CA PRO A 189 18.08 11.12 -2.62
C PRO A 189 18.37 11.00 -4.13
N THR A 190 17.75 10.02 -4.77
CA THR A 190 17.79 9.77 -6.21
C THR A 190 16.97 10.78 -7.01
N GLY A 191 16.09 11.55 -6.34
CA GLY A 191 15.20 12.54 -6.95
C GLY A 191 13.77 12.06 -7.17
N ASP A 192 13.47 10.79 -6.88
CA ASP A 192 12.09 10.26 -6.94
C ASP A 192 11.18 11.00 -5.96
N GLN A 193 9.96 11.30 -6.39
CA GLN A 193 8.96 11.98 -5.58
C GLN A 193 7.80 11.07 -5.27
N TYR A 194 7.50 10.86 -3.99
CA TYR A 194 6.38 10.03 -3.52
C TYR A 194 5.36 10.90 -2.78
N CYS A 195 4.08 10.69 -3.04
CA CYS A 195 2.96 11.30 -2.33
C CYS A 195 2.29 10.20 -1.50
N VAL A 196 2.61 10.16 -0.20
CA VAL A 196 2.19 9.10 0.73
C VAL A 196 0.95 9.57 1.50
N TRP A 197 -0.11 8.77 1.51
CA TRP A 197 -1.38 9.10 2.14
C TRP A 197 -1.23 9.40 3.63
N THR A 198 -1.75 10.55 4.08
CA THR A 198 -1.62 10.99 5.48
C THR A 198 -2.84 10.67 6.35
N GLY A 199 -3.95 10.24 5.74
CA GLY A 199 -5.21 9.99 6.46
C GLY A 199 -5.23 8.67 7.25
N GLY A 200 -4.22 7.82 7.06
CA GLY A 200 -4.21 6.44 7.55
C GLY A 200 -3.43 6.18 8.83
N THR A 201 -2.76 7.18 9.41
CA THR A 201 -1.79 6.98 10.51
C THR A 201 -2.42 6.36 11.77
N LYS A 202 -3.66 6.73 12.11
CA LYS A 202 -4.40 6.10 13.22
C LYS A 202 -4.82 4.65 12.99
N TRP A 203 -4.64 4.14 11.76
CA TRP A 203 -4.92 2.77 11.35
C TRP A 203 -3.66 2.11 10.76
N GLY A 204 -2.47 2.50 11.25
CA GLY A 204 -1.22 1.80 10.96
C GLY A 204 -0.62 2.06 9.58
N PHE A 205 -1.12 3.07 8.84
CA PHE A 205 -0.47 3.50 7.59
C PHE A 205 0.45 4.68 7.87
N SER A 206 1.74 4.43 7.79
CA SER A 206 2.79 5.43 7.87
C SER A 206 2.63 6.47 6.77
N GLN A 207 2.96 7.72 7.10
CA GLN A 207 3.07 8.78 6.09
C GLN A 207 4.53 9.00 5.65
N ALA A 208 5.47 8.17 6.10
CA ALA A 208 6.87 8.27 5.74
C ALA A 208 7.10 7.77 4.30
N GLY A 209 7.99 8.44 3.57
CA GLY A 209 8.33 8.06 2.18
C GLY A 209 9.29 6.87 2.08
N ILE A 210 10.13 6.67 3.09
CA ILE A 210 11.11 5.58 3.12
C ILE A 210 10.41 4.23 3.30
N ASN A 211 10.79 3.21 2.51
CA ASN A 211 10.17 1.87 2.49
C ASN A 211 8.66 1.86 2.16
N ALA A 212 8.13 2.94 1.60
CA ALA A 212 6.72 3.03 1.24
C ALA A 212 6.37 2.27 -0.05
N LEU A 213 7.36 2.08 -0.94
CA LEU A 213 7.26 1.19 -2.10
C LEU A 213 8.20 -0.01 -1.94
N ASP A 214 7.77 -1.16 -2.44
CA ASP A 214 8.62 -2.34 -2.60
C ASP A 214 9.47 -2.27 -3.88
N GLY A 215 10.28 -3.32 -4.13
CA GLY A 215 11.14 -3.41 -5.31
C GLY A 215 10.38 -3.46 -6.65
N ASP A 216 9.08 -3.73 -6.59
CA ASP A 216 8.16 -3.93 -7.70
C ASP A 216 7.27 -2.70 -7.97
N GLY A 217 7.46 -1.63 -7.20
CA GLY A 217 6.71 -0.38 -7.28
C GLY A 217 5.32 -0.44 -6.64
N LEU A 218 5.00 -1.52 -5.92
CA LEU A 218 3.76 -1.64 -5.15
C LEU A 218 3.92 -0.96 -3.79
N THR A 219 2.81 -0.48 -3.23
CA THR A 219 2.81 0.08 -1.87
C THR A 219 3.05 -1.02 -0.84
N SER A 220 3.80 -0.71 0.23
CA SER A 220 4.00 -1.64 1.35
C SER A 220 2.74 -1.78 2.21
N ASP A 221 2.63 -2.84 3.01
CA ASP A 221 1.43 -3.08 3.83
C ASP A 221 1.22 -2.03 4.95
N SER A 222 2.28 -1.26 5.25
CA SER A 222 2.32 -0.23 6.28
C SER A 222 2.25 1.20 5.72
N ALA A 223 2.09 1.40 4.41
CA ALA A 223 1.97 2.74 3.82
C ALA A 223 1.09 2.69 2.56
N ILE A 224 0.50 3.82 2.17
CA ILE A 224 -0.21 3.92 0.88
C ILE A 224 0.41 5.04 0.06
N VAL A 225 1.17 4.68 -0.96
CA VAL A 225 1.75 5.64 -1.92
C VAL A 225 0.72 5.94 -3.00
N LEU A 226 0.10 7.12 -2.93
CA LEU A 226 -0.93 7.55 -3.89
C LEU A 226 -0.33 7.95 -5.23
N GLN A 227 0.91 8.42 -5.25
CA GLN A 227 1.60 8.72 -6.50
C GLN A 227 3.11 8.62 -6.29
N ALA A 228 3.81 8.12 -7.30
CA ALA A 228 5.26 8.15 -7.37
C ALA A 228 5.68 8.61 -8.77
N THR A 229 6.66 9.51 -8.82
CA THR A 229 7.20 10.02 -10.09
C THR A 229 8.73 10.01 -10.01
N PRO A 230 9.43 9.32 -10.92
CA PRO A 230 10.88 9.41 -10.99
C PRO A 230 11.33 10.79 -11.49
N PRO A 231 12.60 11.17 -11.30
CA PRO A 231 13.10 12.44 -11.82
C PRO A 231 13.10 12.43 -13.35
N ALA A 232 12.90 13.60 -13.98
CA ALA A 232 12.64 13.71 -15.42
C ALA A 232 13.70 13.06 -16.35
N ALA A 233 14.96 12.99 -15.93
CA ALA A 233 16.05 12.34 -16.67
C ALA A 233 16.49 11.00 -16.05
N GLY A 234 15.83 10.56 -14.99
CA GLY A 234 16.18 9.34 -14.27
C GLY A 234 15.34 8.14 -14.65
N PHE A 235 15.39 7.16 -13.77
CA PHE A 235 14.80 5.85 -13.91
C PHE A 235 14.16 5.46 -12.58
N GLY A 236 12.93 4.98 -12.61
CA GLY A 236 12.23 4.54 -11.41
C GLY A 236 10.78 4.17 -11.66
N TRP A 237 10.07 3.85 -10.58
CA TRP A 237 8.66 3.49 -10.65
C TRP A 237 7.79 4.74 -10.76
N ASN A 238 6.97 4.78 -11.81
CA ASN A 238 5.83 5.67 -11.90
C ASN A 238 4.60 4.94 -11.32
N VAL A 239 4.02 5.51 -10.27
CA VAL A 239 2.78 5.01 -9.65
C VAL A 239 1.72 6.07 -9.85
N LYS A 240 0.63 5.72 -10.51
CA LYS A 240 -0.51 6.60 -10.76
C LYS A 240 -1.76 6.00 -10.13
N THR A 241 -2.38 6.73 -9.22
CA THR A 241 -3.71 6.36 -8.71
C THR A 241 -4.80 6.72 -9.69
N ASP A 242 -5.56 5.70 -10.09
CA ASP A 242 -6.74 5.80 -10.94
C ASP A 242 -8.00 6.06 -10.09
N GLN A 243 -8.12 5.38 -8.95
CA GLN A 243 -9.22 5.56 -7.99
C GLN A 243 -8.70 5.41 -6.55
N PHE A 244 -9.20 6.26 -5.65
CA PHE A 244 -8.95 6.11 -4.22
C PHE A 244 -10.17 6.58 -3.42
N THR A 245 -10.68 5.73 -2.53
CA THR A 245 -11.84 6.06 -1.69
C THR A 245 -11.64 5.57 -0.27
N VAL A 246 -12.12 6.35 0.69
CA VAL A 246 -12.09 6.03 2.12
C VAL A 246 -13.51 6.16 2.67
N GLY A 247 -13.97 5.14 3.40
CA GLY A 247 -15.29 5.10 4.04
C GLY A 247 -16.43 4.66 3.11
N LYS A 248 -16.16 4.37 1.84
CA LYS A 248 -17.14 3.75 0.94
C LYS A 248 -17.21 2.25 1.25
N ALA A 249 -18.42 1.72 1.41
CA ALA A 249 -18.63 0.29 1.61
C ALA A 249 -17.94 -0.51 0.49
N ALA A 250 -17.14 -1.51 0.88
CA ALA A 250 -16.52 -2.41 -0.07
C ALA A 250 -17.56 -3.31 -0.72
N ASP A 251 -17.33 -3.67 -1.98
CA ASP A 251 -18.04 -4.80 -2.58
C ASP A 251 -17.57 -6.09 -1.88
N ALA A 252 -18.52 -6.89 -1.42
CA ALA A 252 -18.22 -8.17 -0.77
C ALA A 252 -17.48 -9.13 -1.73
N SER A 253 -17.69 -9.02 -3.04
CA SER A 253 -17.00 -9.86 -4.03
C SER A 253 -15.50 -9.62 -4.07
N THR A 254 -15.02 -8.46 -3.61
CA THR A 254 -13.58 -8.16 -3.56
C THR A 254 -12.84 -9.10 -2.61
N PHE A 255 -13.50 -9.61 -1.57
CA PHE A 255 -12.91 -10.54 -0.61
C PHE A 255 -13.23 -12.01 -0.91
N ALA A 256 -13.87 -12.29 -2.05
CA ALA A 256 -14.20 -13.65 -2.43
C ALA A 256 -13.04 -14.28 -3.22
N VAL A 257 -12.72 -15.53 -2.90
CA VAL A 257 -11.86 -16.35 -3.76
C VAL A 257 -12.54 -16.48 -5.13
N PRO A 258 -11.80 -16.32 -6.24
CA PRO A 258 -12.37 -16.47 -7.57
C PRO A 258 -13.10 -17.82 -7.72
N PRO A 259 -14.30 -17.86 -8.32
CA PRO A 259 -15.19 -19.03 -8.30
C PRO A 259 -14.60 -20.28 -8.98
N ASN A 260 -13.59 -20.09 -9.84
CA ASN A 260 -12.94 -21.16 -10.60
C ASN A 260 -11.59 -21.56 -10.00
N ALA A 261 -11.16 -20.93 -8.90
CA ALA A 261 -9.89 -21.21 -8.28
C ALA A 261 -9.88 -22.59 -7.62
N ARG A 262 -8.82 -23.35 -7.88
CA ARG A 262 -8.54 -24.65 -7.26
C ARG A 262 -7.60 -24.42 -6.10
N ILE A 263 -8.16 -24.41 -4.89
CA ILE A 263 -7.43 -24.08 -3.66
C ILE A 263 -6.90 -25.34 -2.99
N ALA A 264 -5.58 -25.43 -2.84
CA ALA A 264 -4.91 -26.42 -2.01
C ALA A 264 -4.80 -25.93 -0.57
N SER A 265 -4.90 -26.84 0.40
CA SER A 265 -4.57 -26.51 1.80
C SER A 265 -3.10 -26.84 2.05
N ASN A 266 -2.35 -25.86 2.55
CA ASN A 266 -0.96 -26.00 2.97
C ASN A 266 -0.87 -26.38 4.45
#